data_AF-A0A2K8YY52-F1
#
_entry.id   AF-A0A2K8YY52-F1
#
_cell.length_a   1.000
_cell.length_b   1.000
_cell.length_c   1.000
_cell.angle_alpha   90.00
_cell.angle_beta   90.00
_cell.angle_gamma   90.00
#
_symmetry.space_group_name_H-M   'P 1'
#
loop_
_entity.id
_entity.type
_entity.pdbx_description
1 polymer ?
#
loop_
_entity_poly.entity_id
_entity_poly.type
_entity_poly.pdbx_seq_one_letter_code
_entity_poly.pdbx_strand_id
1 'polypeptide(L)'
;MHFRLLFLLLILIRPALAQRVVLPTLHNNPAGELQVYRENLALLRQEHPTHRELPNLKFFLFGMGDRLKLIYRNGRLLNALTGNIEEQWQVTQEIIVPSAYLVHLVLADGQIVQIQEDETGVWLLQPNKRPKLIPGTRSRVNLPRFAGKRFGPVLRVLHQEILINVIHGRPVPNFLVYQKPRYRDAASMAMVLRQTNNLMLIHDWIMAIHDPFDRNNNDILDADNPGEVLFLVSLVSDKTHPVVQMVLNSIRQFEKDNYIAGKSDNTEHPVYQTKWFKYGLKSLNLPDRYSIPKQYDSYSSLVWWAYTHDHVEGKKFSEDSGLNYPYLSWAEDHFYAGNRGFIGTLDYPLSWEQHADNAHYPGLTVLDKDLVKQKLAFPQAWHAAEMFLLLEKQ
;
A
#
# COMPACT_ATOMS: atom_id res chain seq x y z
N MET A 1 -60.83 25.79 -18.84
CA MET A 1 -60.89 25.64 -17.38
C MET A 1 -60.11 24.39 -16.98
N HIS A 2 -58.77 24.47 -16.92
CA HIS A 2 -57.91 23.34 -16.52
C HIS A 2 -56.82 23.87 -15.57
N PHE A 3 -56.97 23.54 -14.30
CA PHE A 3 -56.01 23.80 -13.23
C PHE A 3 -54.81 22.86 -13.39
N ARG A 4 -53.60 23.41 -13.53
CA ARG A 4 -52.34 22.67 -13.35
C ARG A 4 -51.95 22.76 -11.87
N LEU A 5 -51.96 21.62 -11.19
CA LEU A 5 -51.47 21.48 -9.82
C LEU A 5 -49.94 21.41 -9.85
N LEU A 6 -49.28 22.35 -9.18
CA LEU A 6 -47.83 22.39 -8.97
C LEU A 6 -47.51 21.57 -7.71
N PHE A 7 -46.84 20.42 -7.85
CA PHE A 7 -46.29 19.69 -6.69
C PHE A 7 -44.85 20.16 -6.43
N LEU A 8 -44.69 20.99 -5.40
CA LEU A 8 -43.40 21.36 -4.82
C LEU A 8 -42.95 20.24 -3.86
N LEU A 9 -41.93 19.47 -4.27
CA LEU A 9 -41.20 18.54 -3.40
C LEU A 9 -40.15 19.32 -2.61
N LEU A 10 -40.49 19.71 -1.38
CA LEU A 10 -39.53 20.21 -0.39
C LEU A 10 -38.77 19.02 0.21
N ILE A 11 -37.57 18.75 -0.32
CA ILE A 11 -36.62 17.82 0.30
C ILE A 11 -36.01 18.51 1.52
N LEU A 12 -36.44 18.09 2.70
CA LEU A 12 -35.82 18.45 3.98
C LEU A 12 -34.40 17.85 4.05
N ILE A 13 -33.40 18.65 3.73
CA ILE A 13 -32.00 18.33 4.03
C ILE A 13 -31.83 18.44 5.55
N ARG A 14 -31.83 17.29 6.24
CA ARG A 14 -31.36 17.24 7.63
C ARG A 14 -29.88 17.61 7.65
N PRO A 15 -29.45 18.61 8.44
CA PRO A 15 -28.03 18.87 8.60
C PRO A 15 -27.42 17.63 9.27
N ALA A 16 -26.39 17.06 8.65
CA ALA A 16 -25.56 16.06 9.28
C ALA A 16 -25.04 16.66 10.59
N LEU A 17 -25.57 16.19 11.73
CA LEU A 17 -25.01 16.46 13.04
C LEU A 17 -23.53 16.08 12.96
N ALA A 18 -22.65 17.08 13.05
CA ALA A 18 -21.22 16.88 13.15
C ALA A 18 -20.98 15.93 14.34
N GLN A 19 -20.66 14.67 14.04
CA GLN A 19 -20.24 13.71 15.05
C GLN A 19 -19.06 14.35 15.79
N ARG A 20 -19.21 14.58 17.10
CA ARG A 20 -18.11 15.07 17.93
C ARG A 20 -16.95 14.10 17.75
N VAL A 21 -15.80 14.61 17.33
CA VAL A 21 -14.57 13.83 17.24
C VAL A 21 -14.26 13.31 18.65
N VAL A 22 -14.33 12.00 18.83
CA VAL A 22 -13.93 11.34 20.07
C VAL A 22 -12.42 11.41 20.13
N LEU A 23 -11.89 12.12 21.14
CA LEU A 23 -10.44 12.20 21.31
C LEU A 23 -9.89 10.84 21.75
N PRO A 24 -8.70 10.45 21.27
CA PRO A 24 -8.07 9.21 21.70
C PRO A 24 -7.73 9.25 23.18
N THR A 25 -7.79 8.09 23.81
CA THR A 25 -7.47 7.88 25.23
C THR A 25 -6.29 6.93 25.35
N LEU A 26 -5.61 6.96 26.50
CA LEU A 26 -4.53 6.01 26.77
C LEU A 26 -4.99 4.56 26.55
N HIS A 27 -4.14 3.78 25.89
CA HIS A 27 -4.31 2.35 25.70
C HIS A 27 -3.93 1.61 26.99
N ASN A 28 -4.87 0.85 27.56
CA ASN A 28 -4.73 0.30 28.92
C ASN A 28 -3.84 -0.94 29.01
N ASN A 29 -3.71 -1.74 27.94
CA ASN A 29 -2.91 -2.96 27.94
C ASN A 29 -2.07 -3.14 26.65
N PRO A 30 -1.04 -2.31 26.42
CA PRO A 30 -0.19 -2.42 25.23
C PRO A 30 0.51 -3.78 25.11
N ALA A 31 0.96 -4.36 26.23
CA ALA A 31 1.67 -5.64 26.24
C ALA A 31 0.76 -6.81 25.81
N GLY A 32 -0.48 -6.86 26.28
CA GLY A 32 -1.44 -7.87 25.87
C GLY A 32 -1.82 -7.77 24.39
N GLU A 33 -2.02 -6.55 23.88
CA GLU A 33 -2.33 -6.33 22.46
C GLU A 33 -1.15 -6.75 21.55
N LEU A 34 0.10 -6.47 21.97
CA LEU A 34 1.29 -6.94 21.28
C LEU A 34 1.38 -8.48 21.28
N GLN A 35 1.03 -9.12 22.39
CA GLN A 35 1.04 -10.58 22.48
C GLN A 35 0.03 -11.20 21.50
N VAL A 36 -1.20 -10.68 21.44
CA VAL A 36 -2.23 -11.12 20.48
C VAL A 36 -1.74 -10.97 19.04
N TYR A 37 -1.09 -9.84 18.71
CA TYR A 37 -0.50 -9.63 17.39
C TYR A 37 0.59 -10.68 17.08
N ARG A 38 1.51 -10.92 18.01
CA ARG A 38 2.61 -11.88 17.83
C ARG A 38 2.11 -13.31 17.65
N GLU A 39 1.07 -13.71 18.38
CA GLU A 39 0.44 -15.03 18.22
C GLU A 39 -0.18 -15.16 16.82
N ASN A 40 -0.86 -14.11 16.34
CA ASN A 40 -1.43 -14.09 15.00
C ASN A 40 -0.36 -14.12 13.89
N LEU A 41 0.74 -13.39 14.06
CA LEU A 41 1.87 -13.41 13.14
C LEU A 41 2.62 -14.75 13.18
N ALA A 42 2.76 -15.37 14.34
CA ALA A 42 3.36 -16.69 14.47
C ALA A 42 2.55 -17.76 13.75
N LEU A 43 1.21 -17.71 13.83
CA LEU A 43 0.34 -18.58 13.04
C LEU A 43 0.57 -18.39 11.53
N LEU A 44 0.64 -17.14 11.07
CA LEU A 44 0.92 -16.86 9.66
C LEU A 44 2.28 -17.44 9.20
N ARG A 45 3.32 -17.30 10.03
CA ARG A 45 4.66 -17.89 9.77
C ARG A 45 4.65 -19.41 9.76
N GLN A 46 3.73 -20.06 10.49
CA GLN A 46 3.56 -21.51 10.43
C GLN A 46 2.93 -21.96 9.10
N GLU A 47 2.01 -21.15 8.56
CA GLU A 47 1.30 -21.46 7.30
C GLU A 47 2.15 -21.19 6.06
N HIS A 48 3.10 -20.26 6.15
CA HIS A 48 4.05 -19.94 5.08
C HIS A 48 5.47 -20.36 5.50
N PRO A 49 5.99 -21.50 5.02
CA PRO A 49 7.25 -22.06 5.48
C PRO A 49 8.49 -21.27 5.02
N THR A 50 8.34 -20.37 4.06
CA THR A 50 9.45 -19.64 3.45
C THR A 50 9.71 -18.35 4.22
N HIS A 51 10.81 -18.32 4.98
CA HIS A 51 11.14 -17.20 5.87
C HIS A 51 12.38 -16.44 5.40
N ARG A 52 12.43 -15.16 5.76
CA ARG A 52 13.60 -14.31 5.54
C ARG A 52 14.04 -13.67 6.85
N GLU A 53 15.29 -13.88 7.22
CA GLU A 53 15.89 -13.08 8.30
C GLU A 53 16.09 -11.64 7.83
N LEU A 54 15.54 -10.70 8.62
CA LEU A 54 15.65 -9.27 8.37
C LEU A 54 16.33 -8.59 9.57
N PRO A 55 17.07 -7.49 9.35
CA PRO A 55 17.77 -6.80 10.42
C PRO A 55 16.79 -6.22 11.43
N ASN A 56 16.95 -6.59 12.70
CA ASN A 56 16.06 -6.17 13.79
C ASN A 56 16.33 -4.72 14.20
N LEU A 57 15.63 -3.80 13.55
CA LEU A 57 15.62 -2.38 13.89
C LEU A 57 14.39 -2.05 14.73
N LYS A 58 14.59 -1.55 15.95
CA LYS A 58 13.50 -1.04 16.77
C LYS A 58 13.09 0.36 16.32
N PHE A 59 12.06 0.45 15.49
CA PHE A 59 11.44 1.71 15.08
C PHE A 59 9.96 1.49 14.75
N PHE A 60 9.20 2.58 14.63
CA PHE A 60 7.83 2.55 14.13
C PHE A 60 7.54 3.77 13.26
N LEU A 61 6.78 3.58 12.17
CA LEU A 61 6.40 4.67 11.27
C LEU A 61 4.98 5.16 11.59
N PHE A 62 4.84 6.47 11.69
CA PHE A 62 3.54 7.14 11.78
C PHE A 62 3.34 8.08 10.59
N GLY A 63 2.09 8.42 10.31
CA GLY A 63 1.72 9.33 9.23
C GLY A 63 1.06 8.64 8.04
N MET A 64 0.12 7.73 8.31
CA MET A 64 -0.73 7.08 7.32
C MET A 64 -1.52 8.08 6.47
N GLY A 65 -1.61 7.84 5.16
CA GLY A 65 -2.23 8.76 4.22
C GLY A 65 -1.38 10.00 3.99
N ASP A 66 -1.96 11.13 3.62
CA ASP A 66 -1.20 12.37 3.33
C ASP A 66 -0.79 13.17 4.58
N ARG A 67 -0.38 12.47 5.64
CA ARG A 67 0.10 13.08 6.88
C ARG A 67 1.61 13.31 6.84
N LEU A 68 2.10 14.21 7.70
CA LEU A 68 3.52 14.28 8.02
C LEU A 68 4.03 12.88 8.39
N LYS A 69 5.10 12.44 7.71
CA LYS A 69 5.75 11.14 7.92
C LYS A 69 6.68 11.25 9.11
N LEU A 70 6.52 10.35 10.07
CA LEU A 70 7.26 10.36 11.33
C LEU A 70 7.88 8.99 11.61
N ILE A 71 9.05 9.01 12.25
CA ILE A 71 9.76 7.82 12.71
C ILE A 71 9.90 7.92 14.23
N TYR A 72 9.33 6.97 14.96
CA TYR A 72 9.74 6.73 16.34
C TYR A 72 10.97 5.83 16.36
N ARG A 73 12.03 6.22 17.09
CA ARG A 73 13.21 5.39 17.35
C ARG A 73 13.95 5.84 18.61
N ASN A 74 14.19 4.91 19.54
CA ASN A 74 15.02 5.11 20.75
C ASN A 74 14.66 6.40 21.51
N GLY A 75 13.38 6.56 21.87
CA GLY A 75 12.90 7.74 22.61
C GLY A 75 12.87 9.05 21.81
N ARG A 76 12.99 9.01 20.48
CA ARG A 76 12.84 10.19 19.61
C ARG A 76 11.72 9.98 18.62
N LEU A 77 10.94 11.02 18.39
CA LEU A 77 10.00 11.13 17.28
C LEU A 77 10.61 12.09 16.26
N LEU A 78 10.91 11.59 15.06
CA LEU A 78 11.61 12.30 14.01
C LEU A 78 10.67 12.57 12.84
N ASN A 79 10.83 13.70 12.17
CA ASN A 79 10.33 13.91 10.83
C ASN A 79 11.09 12.99 9.86
N ALA A 80 10.38 12.10 9.17
CA ALA A 80 11.01 11.06 8.35
C ALA A 80 11.73 11.63 7.11
N LEU A 81 11.31 12.80 6.62
CA LEU A 81 11.83 13.40 5.39
C LEU A 81 12.98 14.37 5.67
N THR A 82 12.96 15.07 6.80
CA THR A 82 13.99 16.06 7.16
C THR A 82 14.99 15.56 8.18
N GLY A 83 14.65 14.51 8.95
CA GLY A 83 15.44 14.03 10.08
C GLY A 83 15.34 14.91 11.34
N ASN A 84 14.53 15.98 11.31
CA ASN A 84 14.34 16.85 12.47
C ASN A 84 13.69 16.10 13.62
N ILE A 85 14.11 16.42 14.85
CA ILE A 85 13.49 15.88 16.07
C ILE A 85 12.24 16.70 16.36
N GLU A 86 11.07 16.06 16.31
CA GLU A 86 9.79 16.66 16.68
C GLU A 86 9.55 16.56 18.20
N GLU A 87 9.94 15.43 18.80
CA GLU A 87 9.86 15.19 20.24
C GLU A 87 11.00 14.26 20.70
N GLN A 88 11.42 14.39 21.95
CA GLN A 88 12.45 13.53 22.54
C GLN A 88 12.18 13.27 24.03
N TRP A 89 12.42 12.03 24.45
CA TRP A 89 12.23 11.57 25.81
C TRP A 89 13.43 10.74 26.28
N GLN A 90 13.65 10.75 27.60
CA GLN A 90 14.56 9.82 28.28
C GLN A 90 13.76 8.57 28.65
N VAL A 91 13.87 7.53 27.82
CA VAL A 91 13.05 6.32 27.90
C VAL A 91 13.79 5.22 28.64
N THR A 92 13.12 4.54 29.57
CA THR A 92 13.62 3.34 30.27
C THR A 92 13.00 2.06 29.71
N GLN A 93 11.75 2.14 29.24
CA GLN A 93 11.06 1.02 28.59
C GLN A 93 10.23 1.52 27.41
N GLU A 94 10.20 0.74 26.33
CA GLU A 94 9.40 0.99 25.15
C GLU A 94 8.67 -0.29 24.69
N ILE A 95 7.42 -0.14 24.28
CA ILE A 95 6.62 -1.20 23.65
C ILE A 95 6.03 -0.63 22.37
N ILE A 96 6.37 -1.23 21.24
CA ILE A 96 5.77 -0.93 19.94
C ILE A 96 4.69 -1.97 19.69
N VAL A 97 3.47 -1.52 19.39
CA VAL A 97 2.32 -2.38 19.09
C VAL A 97 1.85 -2.05 17.66
N PRO A 98 2.40 -2.72 16.63
CA PRO A 98 2.14 -2.36 15.24
C PRO A 98 0.66 -2.41 14.87
N SER A 99 -0.06 -3.45 15.28
CA SER A 99 -1.49 -3.61 15.03
C SER A 99 -2.35 -2.51 15.67
N ALA A 100 -1.89 -1.91 16.76
CA ALA A 100 -2.60 -0.83 17.46
C ALA A 100 -2.15 0.58 17.02
N TYR A 101 -1.17 0.68 16.12
CA TYR A 101 -0.55 1.95 15.70
C TYR A 101 -0.08 2.77 16.91
N LEU A 102 0.61 2.08 17.82
CA LEU A 102 0.92 2.57 19.16
C LEU A 102 2.39 2.34 19.52
N VAL A 103 3.00 3.37 20.10
CA VAL A 103 4.24 3.28 20.85
C VAL A 103 3.97 3.71 22.28
N HIS A 104 4.24 2.83 23.24
CA HIS A 104 4.11 3.09 24.68
C HIS A 104 5.49 3.22 25.31
N LEU A 105 5.69 4.29 26.08
CA LEU A 105 6.95 4.66 26.70
C LEU A 105 6.78 4.79 28.21
N VAL A 106 7.74 4.24 28.95
CA VAL A 106 7.99 4.56 30.35
C VAL A 106 9.26 5.41 30.40
N LEU A 107 9.14 6.59 31.00
CA LEU A 107 10.22 7.56 31.10
C LEU A 107 11.11 7.31 32.33
N ALA A 108 12.27 7.95 32.37
CA ALA A 108 13.21 7.86 33.48
C ALA A 108 12.65 8.33 34.82
N ASP A 109 11.65 9.23 34.81
CA ASP A 109 10.94 9.71 35.99
C ASP A 109 9.68 8.89 36.33
N GLY A 110 9.46 7.77 35.65
CA GLY A 110 8.29 6.90 35.81
C GLY A 110 7.02 7.39 35.11
N GLN A 111 7.05 8.54 34.41
CA GLN A 111 5.91 8.99 33.63
C GLN A 111 5.65 8.07 32.43
N ILE A 112 4.38 8.01 32.02
CA ILE A 112 3.95 7.30 30.83
C ILE A 112 3.67 8.29 29.70
N VAL A 113 4.18 7.96 28.50
CA VAL A 113 3.81 8.61 27.25
C VAL A 113 3.33 7.54 26.27
N GLN A 114 2.29 7.84 25.52
CA GLN A 114 1.89 7.05 24.36
C GLN A 114 1.85 7.92 23.11
N ILE A 115 2.44 7.42 22.03
CA ILE A 115 2.29 7.95 20.68
C ILE A 115 1.30 7.02 19.97
N GLN A 116 0.14 7.54 19.58
CA GLN A 116 -0.91 6.75 18.94
C GLN A 116 -1.36 7.42 17.64
N GLU A 117 -1.60 6.62 16.60
CA GLU A 117 -2.20 7.10 15.36
C GLU A 117 -3.61 6.53 15.17
N ASP A 118 -4.57 7.41 14.88
CA ASP A 118 -5.98 7.07 14.64
C ASP A 118 -6.46 7.61 13.28
N GLU A 119 -7.76 7.53 13.02
CA GLU A 119 -8.40 8.00 11.79
C GLU A 119 -8.25 9.51 11.56
N THR A 120 -7.79 10.29 12.55
CA THR A 120 -7.73 11.76 12.49
C THR A 120 -6.33 12.36 12.57
N GLY A 121 -5.37 11.65 13.17
CA GLY A 121 -3.96 12.05 13.17
C GLY A 121 -3.07 11.26 14.12
N VAL A 122 -1.87 11.79 14.38
CA VAL A 122 -0.90 11.22 15.33
C VAL A 122 -0.94 12.04 16.63
N TRP A 123 -1.08 11.35 17.74
CA TRP A 123 -1.36 11.93 19.04
C TRP A 123 -0.31 11.55 20.08
N LEU A 124 0.01 12.49 20.95
CA LEU A 124 0.72 12.25 22.21
C LEU A 124 -0.29 12.24 23.35
N LEU A 125 -0.25 11.17 24.12
CA LEU A 125 -1.13 10.92 25.26
C LEU A 125 -0.29 10.77 26.52
N GLN A 126 -0.70 11.45 27.58
CA GLN A 126 -0.08 11.33 28.91
C GLN A 126 -1.19 11.29 29.97
N PRO A 127 -0.98 10.60 31.10
CA PRO A 127 -1.91 10.63 32.22
C PRO A 127 -2.21 12.07 32.65
N ASN A 128 -3.49 12.37 32.91
CA ASN A 128 -3.96 13.67 33.40
C ASN A 128 -3.68 14.88 32.48
N LYS A 129 -3.27 14.67 31.23
CA LYS A 129 -3.13 15.73 30.22
C LYS A 129 -4.13 15.53 29.10
N ARG A 130 -4.52 16.63 28.45
CA ARG A 130 -5.32 16.57 27.23
C ARG A 130 -4.49 15.94 26.10
N PRO A 131 -5.09 15.09 25.24
CA PRO A 131 -4.44 14.59 24.04
C PRO A 131 -3.85 15.72 23.19
N LYS A 132 -2.58 15.62 22.82
CA LYS A 132 -1.88 16.60 21.95
C LYS A 132 -1.74 16.01 20.56
N LEU A 133 -2.33 16.66 19.55
CA LEU A 133 -2.12 16.30 18.15
C LEU A 133 -0.74 16.79 17.69
N ILE A 134 0.02 15.95 16.98
CA ILE A 134 1.27 16.36 16.33
C ILE A 134 0.94 17.25 15.12
N PRO A 135 1.50 18.47 15.03
CA PRO A 135 1.31 19.35 13.86
C PRO A 135 1.63 18.65 12.53
N GLY A 136 0.87 18.97 11.47
CA GLY A 136 1.06 18.36 10.16
C GLY A 136 0.50 16.94 10.01
N THR A 137 -0.09 16.34 11.05
CA THR A 137 -0.67 14.99 10.98
C THR A 137 -2.20 14.97 10.90
N ARG A 138 -2.85 16.14 10.88
CA ARG A 138 -4.30 16.26 10.75
C ARG A 138 -4.74 15.93 9.33
N SER A 139 -5.13 14.69 9.08
CA SER A 139 -5.79 14.27 7.85
C SER A 139 -6.60 13.01 8.11
N ARG A 140 -7.71 12.82 7.42
CA ARG A 140 -8.60 11.68 7.68
C ARG A 140 -8.16 10.46 6.89
N VAL A 141 -8.10 9.31 7.55
CA VAL A 141 -7.98 7.98 6.93
C VAL A 141 -9.04 7.06 7.54
N ASN A 142 -9.42 5.99 6.85
CA ASN A 142 -10.25 4.94 7.41
C ASN A 142 -9.37 3.79 7.91
N LEU A 143 -9.52 3.35 9.17
CA LEU A 143 -8.68 2.32 9.80
C LEU A 143 -9.51 1.13 10.29
N PRO A 144 -10.06 0.32 9.37
CA PRO A 144 -10.85 -0.85 9.75
C PRO A 144 -10.11 -1.74 10.76
N ARG A 145 -10.87 -2.26 11.74
CA ARG A 145 -10.34 -3.18 12.77
C ARG A 145 -10.11 -4.59 12.25
N PHE A 146 -10.68 -4.93 11.07
CA PHE A 146 -10.70 -6.28 10.51
C PHE A 146 -11.20 -7.33 11.51
N ALA A 147 -12.17 -6.95 12.34
CA ALA A 147 -12.77 -7.84 13.32
C ALA A 147 -13.41 -9.05 12.61
N GLY A 148 -13.13 -10.25 13.10
CA GLY A 148 -13.63 -11.50 12.52
C GLY A 148 -12.80 -12.06 11.36
N LYS A 149 -11.76 -11.35 10.88
CA LYS A 149 -10.80 -11.91 9.92
C LYS A 149 -9.75 -12.74 10.66
N ARG A 150 -9.37 -13.90 10.10
CA ARG A 150 -8.36 -14.82 10.67
C ARG A 150 -7.05 -14.11 11.05
N PHE A 151 -6.58 -13.25 10.15
CA PHE A 151 -5.34 -12.49 10.32
C PHE A 151 -5.57 -11.00 10.60
N GLY A 152 -6.64 -10.66 11.32
CA GLY A 152 -7.04 -9.27 11.58
C GLY A 152 -5.90 -8.34 12.05
N PRO A 153 -5.15 -8.69 13.13
CA PRO A 153 -4.00 -7.91 13.57
C PRO A 153 -2.90 -7.72 12.50
N VAL A 154 -2.59 -8.75 11.72
CA VAL A 154 -1.62 -8.65 10.62
C VAL A 154 -2.14 -7.75 9.50
N LEU A 155 -3.41 -7.88 9.12
CA LEU A 155 -4.07 -7.01 8.12
C LEU A 155 -3.99 -5.54 8.52
N ARG A 156 -4.07 -5.22 9.82
CA ARG A 156 -3.89 -3.84 10.31
C ARG A 156 -2.48 -3.32 10.04
N VAL A 157 -1.45 -4.14 10.20
CA VAL A 157 -0.05 -3.77 9.93
C VAL A 157 0.18 -3.58 8.43
N LEU A 158 -0.23 -4.55 7.61
CA LEU A 158 -0.10 -4.45 6.15
C LEU A 158 -0.84 -3.24 5.58
N HIS A 159 -2.03 -2.95 6.11
CA HIS A 159 -2.77 -1.75 5.72
C HIS A 159 -2.04 -0.45 6.10
N GLN A 160 -1.39 -0.41 7.26
CA GLN A 160 -0.53 0.72 7.65
C GLN A 160 0.65 0.87 6.69
N GLU A 161 1.28 -0.22 6.28
CA GLU A 161 2.42 -0.23 5.35
C GLU A 161 2.04 0.22 3.93
N ILE A 162 0.78 0.07 3.53
CA ILE A 162 0.23 0.66 2.31
C ILE A 162 -0.04 2.16 2.51
N LEU A 163 -0.71 2.54 3.60
CA LEU A 163 -1.09 3.93 3.86
C LEU A 163 0.11 4.85 4.12
N ILE A 164 1.16 4.38 4.79
CA ILE A 164 2.37 5.17 5.07
C ILE A 164 3.11 5.55 3.79
N ASN A 165 2.87 4.82 2.70
CA ASN A 165 3.47 5.02 1.40
C ASN A 165 2.62 5.92 0.47
N VAL A 166 1.62 6.62 1.02
CA VAL A 166 0.96 7.74 0.35
C VAL A 166 1.62 9.05 0.78
N ILE A 167 2.20 9.78 -0.16
CA ILE A 167 2.90 11.05 0.09
C ILE A 167 2.42 12.13 -0.88
N HIS A 168 1.89 13.24 -0.37
CA HIS A 168 1.30 14.33 -1.17
C HIS A 168 0.20 13.82 -2.13
N GLY A 169 -0.63 12.91 -1.63
CA GLY A 169 -1.67 12.22 -2.39
C GLY A 169 -1.16 11.20 -3.42
N ARG A 170 0.15 10.90 -3.44
CA ARG A 170 0.78 10.01 -4.43
C ARG A 170 1.09 8.64 -3.80
N PRO A 171 0.65 7.52 -4.40
CA PRO A 171 1.01 6.17 -3.97
C PRO A 171 2.40 5.79 -4.50
N VAL A 172 3.42 5.77 -3.64
CA VAL A 172 4.80 5.39 -4.01
C VAL A 172 5.15 3.99 -3.48
N PRO A 173 6.08 3.24 -4.10
CA PRO A 173 6.42 1.90 -3.61
C PRO A 173 6.99 1.89 -2.18
N ASN A 174 7.86 2.86 -1.88
CA ASN A 174 8.40 3.14 -0.55
C ASN A 174 8.80 4.63 -0.49
N PHE A 175 8.22 5.41 0.44
CA PHE A 175 8.41 6.87 0.48
C PHE A 175 9.84 7.32 0.85
N LEU A 176 10.66 6.44 1.42
CA LEU A 176 12.04 6.75 1.79
C LEU A 176 13.01 6.61 0.60
N VAL A 177 12.70 5.74 -0.36
CA VAL A 177 13.62 5.44 -1.48
C VAL A 177 13.04 5.71 -2.87
N TYR A 178 11.74 5.98 -2.98
CA TYR A 178 11.09 6.33 -4.25
C TYR A 178 10.43 7.71 -4.17
N GLN A 179 10.71 8.55 -5.16
CA GLN A 179 10.15 9.90 -5.27
C GLN A 179 8.89 9.97 -6.15
N LYS A 180 8.65 8.95 -6.97
CA LYS A 180 7.58 8.90 -7.96
C LYS A 180 6.76 7.62 -7.82
N PRO A 181 5.43 7.69 -8.01
CA PRO A 181 4.58 6.51 -8.17
C PRO A 181 5.03 5.65 -9.34
N ARG A 182 4.88 4.35 -9.19
CA ARG A 182 4.85 3.37 -10.28
C ARG A 182 3.41 2.95 -10.51
N TYR A 183 2.94 2.87 -11.75
CA TYR A 183 1.54 2.54 -12.01
C TYR A 183 1.18 1.13 -11.54
N ARG A 184 2.10 0.17 -11.66
CA ARG A 184 1.95 -1.20 -11.14
C ARG A 184 1.73 -1.25 -9.63
N ASP A 185 2.64 -0.64 -8.86
CA ASP A 185 2.52 -0.53 -7.40
C ASP A 185 1.25 0.24 -7.02
N ALA A 186 0.97 1.36 -7.69
CA ALA A 186 -0.20 2.19 -7.45
C ALA A 186 -1.51 1.43 -7.71
N ALA A 187 -1.57 0.60 -8.75
CA ALA A 187 -2.73 -0.22 -9.05
C ALA A 187 -2.99 -1.24 -7.94
N SER A 188 -1.96 -1.95 -7.47
CA SER A 188 -2.05 -2.89 -6.34
C SER A 188 -2.48 -2.19 -5.05
N MET A 189 -1.88 -1.03 -4.73
CA MET A 189 -2.30 -0.20 -3.61
C MET A 189 -3.77 0.23 -3.75
N ALA A 190 -4.19 0.67 -4.93
CA ALA A 190 -5.54 1.17 -5.18
C ALA A 190 -6.62 0.10 -4.99
N MET A 191 -6.31 -1.18 -5.26
CA MET A 191 -7.21 -2.30 -4.94
C MET A 191 -7.50 -2.35 -3.44
N VAL A 192 -6.47 -2.26 -2.59
CA VAL A 192 -6.63 -2.24 -1.13
C VAL A 192 -7.31 -0.96 -0.66
N LEU A 193 -6.88 0.21 -1.14
CA LEU A 193 -7.47 1.49 -0.77
C LEU A 193 -8.97 1.56 -1.13
N ARG A 194 -9.40 0.94 -2.23
CA ARG A 194 -10.83 0.80 -2.54
C ARG A 194 -11.53 -0.09 -1.51
N GLN A 195 -10.99 -1.27 -1.20
CA GLN A 195 -11.58 -2.20 -0.22
C GLN A 195 -11.68 -1.59 1.19
N THR A 196 -10.72 -0.76 1.57
CA THR A 196 -10.67 -0.13 2.90
C THR A 196 -11.28 1.26 2.93
N ASN A 197 -11.96 1.71 1.86
CA ASN A 197 -12.58 3.04 1.77
C ASN A 197 -11.60 4.21 2.02
N ASN A 198 -10.40 4.09 1.44
CA ASN A 198 -9.31 5.06 1.47
C ASN A 198 -8.93 5.58 0.07
N LEU A 199 -9.66 5.23 -0.98
CA LEU A 199 -9.36 5.63 -2.36
C LEU A 199 -9.25 7.16 -2.54
N MET A 200 -10.01 7.93 -1.75
CA MET A 200 -9.94 9.40 -1.74
C MET A 200 -8.54 9.96 -1.47
N LEU A 201 -7.65 9.20 -0.82
CA LEU A 201 -6.28 9.62 -0.55
C LEU A 201 -5.43 9.78 -1.82
N ILE A 202 -5.78 9.08 -2.90
CA ILE A 202 -5.05 9.12 -4.18
C ILE A 202 -5.91 9.62 -5.34
N HIS A 203 -7.14 10.06 -5.05
CA HIS A 203 -8.11 10.47 -6.06
C HIS A 203 -7.56 11.57 -6.97
N ASP A 204 -7.06 12.65 -6.39
CA ASP A 204 -6.58 13.81 -7.14
C ASP A 204 -5.34 13.48 -7.96
N TRP A 205 -4.49 12.58 -7.47
CA TRP A 205 -3.36 12.07 -8.24
C TRP A 205 -3.82 11.29 -9.47
N ILE A 206 -4.80 10.38 -9.33
CA ILE A 206 -5.36 9.64 -10.48
C ILE A 206 -5.98 10.60 -11.50
N MET A 207 -6.77 11.58 -11.05
CA MET A 207 -7.38 12.60 -11.92
C MET A 207 -6.35 13.49 -12.62
N ALA A 208 -5.14 13.60 -12.09
CA ALA A 208 -4.04 14.35 -12.68
C ALA A 208 -3.18 13.51 -13.63
N ILE A 209 -3.43 12.20 -13.80
CA ILE A 209 -2.69 11.37 -14.73
C ILE A 209 -2.94 11.85 -16.15
N HIS A 210 -1.93 12.43 -16.77
CA HIS A 210 -1.96 12.89 -18.17
C HIS A 210 -0.99 12.14 -19.09
N ASP A 211 -0.22 11.19 -18.54
CA ASP A 211 0.79 10.43 -19.29
C ASP A 211 0.50 8.93 -19.15
N PRO A 212 0.34 8.18 -20.25
CA PRO A 212 0.10 6.74 -20.21
C PRO A 212 1.24 5.91 -19.61
N PHE A 213 2.44 6.49 -19.42
CA PHE A 213 3.62 5.79 -18.92
C PHE A 213 4.24 6.53 -17.74
N ASP A 214 4.69 5.79 -16.73
CA ASP A 214 5.31 6.39 -15.54
C ASP A 214 6.81 6.66 -15.72
N ARG A 215 7.45 6.02 -16.72
CA ARG A 215 8.87 6.17 -17.09
C ARG A 215 9.85 5.88 -15.95
N ASN A 216 9.46 5.06 -14.98
CA ASN A 216 10.30 4.75 -13.84
C ASN A 216 11.48 3.82 -14.16
N ASN A 217 11.49 3.19 -15.34
CA ASN A 217 12.56 2.29 -15.80
C ASN A 217 13.44 2.99 -16.86
N ASN A 218 14.23 4.00 -16.45
CA ASN A 218 15.14 4.74 -17.35
C ASN A 218 14.45 5.33 -18.60
N ASP A 219 13.29 5.98 -18.40
CA ASP A 219 12.46 6.55 -19.48
C ASP A 219 11.91 5.55 -20.51
N ILE A 220 12.04 4.24 -20.26
CA ILE A 220 11.39 3.21 -21.06
C ILE A 220 9.87 3.29 -20.87
N LEU A 221 9.16 3.16 -21.98
CA LEU A 221 7.70 3.08 -22.01
C LEU A 221 7.30 1.62 -21.78
N ASP A 222 7.03 1.26 -20.54
CA ASP A 222 6.63 -0.10 -20.19
C ASP A 222 5.21 -0.41 -20.71
N ALA A 223 5.03 -1.54 -21.39
CA ALA A 223 3.84 -1.85 -22.19
C ALA A 223 2.64 -2.32 -21.35
N ASP A 224 2.82 -2.56 -20.06
CA ASP A 224 1.76 -2.86 -19.07
C ASP A 224 1.11 -1.59 -18.50
N ASN A 225 1.86 -0.47 -18.40
CA ASN A 225 1.37 0.80 -17.87
C ASN A 225 0.03 1.27 -18.47
N PRO A 226 -0.21 1.18 -19.79
CA PRO A 226 -1.50 1.61 -20.35
C PRO A 226 -2.71 0.88 -19.75
N GLY A 227 -2.60 -0.41 -19.46
CA GLY A 227 -3.66 -1.18 -18.82
C GLY A 227 -3.89 -0.79 -17.36
N GLU A 228 -2.80 -0.56 -16.63
CA GLU A 228 -2.80 -0.10 -15.24
C GLU A 228 -3.44 1.29 -15.12
N VAL A 229 -3.09 2.22 -16.01
CA VAL A 229 -3.67 3.57 -16.06
C VAL A 229 -5.18 3.53 -16.30
N LEU A 230 -5.66 2.74 -17.26
CA LEU A 230 -7.10 2.60 -17.50
C LEU A 230 -7.81 2.03 -16.27
N PHE A 231 -7.21 1.05 -15.60
CA PHE A 231 -7.75 0.54 -14.34
C PHE A 231 -7.78 1.62 -13.26
N LEU A 232 -6.70 2.36 -13.03
CA LEU A 232 -6.65 3.45 -12.05
C LEU A 232 -7.73 4.50 -12.31
N VAL A 233 -7.83 4.97 -13.55
CA VAL A 233 -8.86 5.95 -13.98
C VAL A 233 -10.28 5.42 -13.70
N SER A 234 -10.54 4.13 -13.94
CA SER A 234 -11.87 3.53 -13.69
C SER A 234 -12.33 3.60 -12.23
N LEU A 235 -11.41 3.84 -11.29
CA LEU A 235 -11.73 3.91 -9.86
C LEU A 235 -12.32 5.27 -9.47
N VAL A 236 -12.05 6.34 -10.24
CA VAL A 236 -12.41 7.72 -9.86
C VAL A 236 -13.08 8.52 -10.97
N SER A 237 -13.02 8.02 -12.21
CA SER A 237 -13.53 8.68 -13.40
C SER A 237 -14.10 7.65 -14.37
N ASP A 238 -14.33 8.06 -15.61
CA ASP A 238 -14.84 7.22 -16.68
C ASP A 238 -14.02 7.38 -17.97
N LYS A 239 -14.53 6.81 -19.06
CA LYS A 239 -13.89 6.84 -20.38
C LYS A 239 -13.67 8.25 -20.97
N THR A 240 -14.26 9.29 -20.40
CA THR A 240 -14.08 10.69 -20.84
C THR A 240 -12.82 11.34 -20.30
N HIS A 241 -12.13 10.70 -19.35
CA HIS A 241 -10.87 11.20 -18.81
C HIS A 241 -9.81 11.39 -19.92
N PRO A 242 -9.11 12.54 -20.01
CA PRO A 242 -8.22 12.85 -21.14
C PRO A 242 -7.15 11.79 -21.45
N VAL A 243 -6.57 11.17 -20.41
CA VAL A 243 -5.54 10.13 -20.61
C VAL A 243 -6.06 8.87 -21.28
N VAL A 244 -7.37 8.59 -21.23
CA VAL A 244 -7.95 7.39 -21.86
C VAL A 244 -7.69 7.41 -23.36
N GLN A 245 -7.94 8.55 -24.03
CA GLN A 245 -7.65 8.66 -25.46
C GLN A 245 -6.14 8.61 -25.74
N MET A 246 -5.31 9.15 -24.85
CA MET A 246 -3.86 9.07 -24.99
C MET A 246 -3.36 7.62 -24.89
N VAL A 247 -3.87 6.85 -23.94
CA VAL A 247 -3.62 5.41 -23.80
C VAL A 247 -4.00 4.67 -25.09
N LEU A 248 -5.21 4.87 -25.60
CA LEU A 248 -5.70 4.20 -26.83
C LEU A 248 -4.89 4.56 -28.08
N ASN A 249 -4.28 5.74 -28.11
CA ASN A 249 -3.37 6.14 -29.19
C ASN A 249 -1.98 5.53 -28.99
N SER A 250 -1.43 5.62 -27.78
CA SER A 250 -0.07 5.19 -27.45
C SER A 250 0.11 3.68 -27.45
N ILE A 251 -0.94 2.90 -27.14
CA ILE A 251 -0.86 1.43 -27.12
C ILE A 251 -0.57 0.84 -28.50
N ARG A 252 -0.92 1.55 -29.58
CA ARG A 252 -0.74 1.09 -30.98
C ARG A 252 0.68 0.70 -31.33
N GLN A 253 1.67 1.34 -30.70
CA GLN A 253 3.09 1.05 -30.95
C GLN A 253 3.51 -0.34 -30.42
N PHE A 254 2.74 -0.90 -29.48
CA PHE A 254 2.99 -2.22 -28.89
C PHE A 254 2.06 -3.30 -29.46
N GLU A 255 1.21 -2.96 -30.44
CA GLU A 255 0.31 -3.94 -31.04
C GLU A 255 1.07 -4.91 -31.92
N LYS A 256 0.89 -6.20 -31.64
CA LYS A 256 1.34 -7.30 -32.48
C LYS A 256 0.14 -8.16 -32.80
N ASP A 257 -0.33 -8.07 -34.04
CA ASP A 257 -1.61 -8.66 -34.49
C ASP A 257 -2.80 -8.24 -33.61
N ASN A 258 -3.20 -9.11 -32.69
CA ASN A 258 -4.32 -8.91 -31.76
C ASN A 258 -3.91 -8.98 -30.29
N TYR A 259 -2.63 -8.73 -29.95
CA TYR A 259 -2.16 -8.65 -28.57
C TYR A 259 -1.14 -7.52 -28.38
N ILE A 260 -0.77 -7.27 -27.11
CA ILE A 260 0.21 -6.26 -26.72
C ILE A 260 1.55 -6.94 -26.47
N ALA A 261 2.61 -6.43 -27.09
CA ALA A 261 3.98 -6.87 -26.90
C ALA A 261 4.95 -5.68 -26.87
N GLY A 262 5.60 -5.49 -25.74
CA GLY A 262 6.68 -4.54 -25.53
C GLY A 262 7.50 -4.95 -24.31
N LYS A 263 8.31 -4.05 -23.77
CA LYS A 263 9.05 -4.32 -22.53
C LYS A 263 8.21 -3.98 -21.31
N SER A 264 8.36 -4.78 -20.25
CA SER A 264 8.00 -4.48 -18.87
C SER A 264 9.18 -4.96 -18.02
N ASP A 265 9.76 -4.08 -17.20
CA ASP A 265 10.98 -4.38 -16.44
C ASP A 265 12.14 -4.91 -17.32
N ASN A 266 12.29 -4.29 -18.50
CA ASN A 266 13.31 -4.60 -19.52
C ASN A 266 13.11 -5.91 -20.30
N THR A 267 12.08 -6.71 -20.01
CA THR A 267 11.78 -7.99 -20.68
C THR A 267 10.40 -8.00 -21.33
N GLU A 268 10.19 -8.81 -22.37
CA GLU A 268 8.87 -8.94 -23.00
C GLU A 268 7.95 -9.85 -22.19
N HIS A 269 6.74 -9.36 -21.89
CA HIS A 269 5.70 -10.09 -21.15
C HIS A 269 4.33 -9.94 -21.83
N PRO A 270 4.14 -10.48 -23.05
CA PRO A 270 2.97 -10.18 -23.86
C PRO A 270 1.66 -10.75 -23.29
N VAL A 271 1.70 -11.83 -22.50
CA VAL A 271 0.50 -12.35 -21.82
C VAL A 271 0.10 -11.42 -20.70
N TYR A 272 1.06 -11.03 -19.87
CA TYR A 272 0.85 -10.09 -18.76
C TYR A 272 0.35 -8.71 -19.24
N GLN A 273 1.04 -8.12 -20.22
CA GLN A 273 0.70 -6.81 -20.80
C GLN A 273 -0.69 -6.84 -21.43
N THR A 274 -1.02 -7.90 -22.17
CA THR A 274 -2.35 -8.05 -22.77
C THR A 274 -3.43 -8.25 -21.70
N LYS A 275 -3.17 -9.02 -20.64
CA LYS A 275 -4.12 -9.19 -19.52
C LYS A 275 -4.42 -7.87 -18.83
N TRP A 276 -3.40 -7.08 -18.51
CA TRP A 276 -3.57 -5.74 -17.94
C TRP A 276 -4.38 -4.83 -18.84
N PHE A 277 -4.04 -4.78 -20.13
CA PHE A 277 -4.75 -3.90 -21.06
C PHE A 277 -6.22 -4.29 -21.21
N LYS A 278 -6.52 -5.58 -21.36
CA LYS A 278 -7.89 -6.10 -21.38
C LYS A 278 -8.64 -5.79 -20.08
N TYR A 279 -7.97 -5.91 -18.93
CA TYR A 279 -8.58 -5.57 -17.64
C TYR A 279 -8.92 -4.08 -17.54
N GLY A 280 -8.00 -3.21 -17.96
CA GLY A 280 -8.21 -1.76 -18.01
C GLY A 280 -9.35 -1.35 -18.95
N LEU A 281 -9.39 -1.89 -20.17
CA LEU A 281 -10.48 -1.67 -21.13
C LEU A 281 -11.83 -2.08 -20.56
N LYS A 282 -11.91 -3.29 -19.98
CA LYS A 282 -13.13 -3.81 -19.35
C LYS A 282 -13.60 -2.92 -18.20
N SER A 283 -12.67 -2.42 -17.38
CA SER A 283 -13.00 -1.58 -16.21
C SER A 283 -13.64 -0.24 -16.60
N LEU A 284 -13.35 0.29 -17.79
CA LEU A 284 -13.94 1.51 -18.36
C LEU A 284 -15.05 1.23 -19.40
N ASN A 285 -15.46 -0.03 -19.55
CA ASN A 285 -16.44 -0.45 -20.55
C ASN A 285 -16.07 -0.01 -21.99
N LEU A 286 -14.79 -0.13 -22.33
CA LEU A 286 -14.23 0.16 -23.65
C LEU A 286 -14.22 -1.11 -24.53
N PRO A 287 -14.28 -0.96 -25.87
CA PRO A 287 -14.18 -2.10 -26.79
C PRO A 287 -12.87 -2.85 -26.63
N ASP A 288 -12.94 -4.18 -26.61
CA ASP A 288 -11.80 -5.08 -26.49
C ASP A 288 -11.72 -5.98 -27.72
N ARG A 289 -10.65 -5.83 -28.51
CA ARG A 289 -10.35 -6.63 -29.70
C ARG A 289 -9.19 -7.61 -29.50
N TYR A 290 -8.60 -7.65 -28.31
CA TYR A 290 -7.34 -8.34 -28.07
C TYR A 290 -7.56 -9.78 -27.62
N SER A 291 -6.66 -10.68 -28.01
CA SER A 291 -6.62 -12.06 -27.55
C SER A 291 -5.37 -12.27 -26.71
N ILE A 292 -5.51 -12.94 -25.58
CA ILE A 292 -4.36 -13.27 -24.73
C ILE A 292 -3.51 -14.33 -25.46
N PRO A 293 -2.21 -14.08 -25.69
CA PRO A 293 -1.34 -15.04 -26.38
C PRO A 293 -1.27 -16.39 -25.67
N LYS A 294 -1.23 -17.48 -26.44
CA LYS A 294 -1.07 -18.84 -25.91
C LYS A 294 0.41 -19.22 -25.80
N GLN A 295 1.15 -18.45 -25.01
CA GLN A 295 2.56 -18.71 -24.74
C GLN A 295 2.85 -18.59 -23.24
N TYR A 296 3.96 -19.18 -22.82
CA TYR A 296 4.46 -18.99 -21.46
C TYR A 296 4.93 -17.54 -21.26
N ASP A 297 4.62 -17.01 -20.08
CA ASP A 297 5.03 -15.69 -19.62
C ASP A 297 5.10 -15.73 -18.09
N SER A 298 6.29 -15.46 -17.53
CA SER A 298 6.52 -15.53 -16.09
C SER A 298 5.70 -14.50 -15.29
N TYR A 299 5.26 -13.40 -15.91
CA TYR A 299 4.45 -12.38 -15.24
C TYR A 299 2.94 -12.67 -15.35
N SER A 300 2.53 -13.71 -16.09
CA SER A 300 1.12 -14.06 -16.25
C SER A 300 0.39 -14.30 -14.92
N SER A 301 1.10 -14.83 -13.91
CA SER A 301 0.58 -15.09 -12.58
C SER A 301 0.36 -13.82 -11.74
N LEU A 302 0.98 -12.70 -12.11
CA LEU A 302 0.81 -11.42 -11.42
C LEU A 302 -0.59 -10.81 -11.63
N VAL A 303 -1.36 -11.31 -12.61
CA VAL A 303 -2.77 -10.96 -12.80
C VAL A 303 -3.63 -12.12 -12.28
N TRP A 304 -3.74 -12.24 -10.96
CA TRP A 304 -4.44 -13.36 -10.31
C TRP A 304 -5.96 -13.13 -10.14
N TRP A 305 -6.45 -11.90 -10.25
CA TRP A 305 -7.87 -11.57 -10.09
C TRP A 305 -8.69 -11.70 -11.37
N ALA A 306 -8.04 -11.83 -12.53
CA ALA A 306 -8.69 -11.86 -13.83
C ALA A 306 -7.90 -12.72 -14.84
N TYR A 307 -8.61 -13.34 -15.77
CA TYR A 307 -8.00 -14.10 -16.88
C TYR A 307 -7.04 -15.21 -16.41
N THR A 308 -7.32 -15.83 -15.26
CA THR A 308 -6.48 -16.89 -14.67
C THR A 308 -6.44 -18.14 -15.54
N HIS A 309 -7.50 -18.44 -16.30
CA HIS A 309 -7.53 -19.57 -17.23
C HIS A 309 -6.74 -19.34 -18.52
N ASP A 310 -6.45 -18.09 -18.88
CA ASP A 310 -5.68 -17.73 -20.07
C ASP A 310 -4.18 -17.66 -19.74
N HIS A 311 -3.59 -18.81 -19.42
CA HIS A 311 -2.15 -18.93 -19.18
C HIS A 311 -1.60 -20.25 -19.72
N VAL A 312 -0.30 -20.28 -19.97
CA VAL A 312 0.45 -21.52 -20.23
C VAL A 312 1.35 -21.75 -19.03
N GLU A 313 1.27 -22.95 -18.45
CA GLU A 313 2.12 -23.34 -17.33
C GLU A 313 3.60 -23.23 -17.69
N GLY A 314 4.43 -22.91 -16.70
CA GLY A 314 5.87 -22.93 -16.85
C GLY A 314 6.57 -22.70 -15.53
N LYS A 315 7.77 -22.11 -15.59
CA LYS A 315 8.61 -21.94 -14.40
C LYS A 315 7.99 -20.91 -13.46
N LYS A 316 7.95 -21.23 -12.18
CA LYS A 316 7.60 -20.26 -11.13
C LYS A 316 8.76 -19.31 -10.88
N PHE A 317 8.51 -18.18 -10.21
CA PHE A 317 9.59 -17.30 -9.77
C PHE A 317 10.58 -18.07 -8.89
N SER A 318 11.87 -17.78 -9.05
CA SER A 318 12.92 -18.39 -8.23
C SER A 318 12.84 -17.90 -6.79
N GLU A 319 13.40 -18.68 -5.86
CA GLU A 319 13.53 -18.25 -4.46
C GLU A 319 14.30 -16.93 -4.34
N ASP A 320 15.37 -16.74 -5.11
CA ASP A 320 16.11 -15.47 -5.15
C ASP A 320 15.24 -14.28 -5.59
N SER A 321 14.34 -14.50 -6.56
CA SER A 321 13.39 -13.48 -6.99
C SER A 321 12.39 -13.17 -5.88
N GLY A 322 11.83 -14.19 -5.22
CA GLY A 322 10.92 -14.02 -4.09
C GLY A 322 11.58 -13.43 -2.84
N LEU A 323 12.88 -13.64 -2.66
CA LEU A 323 13.63 -13.06 -1.55
C LEU A 323 13.80 -11.55 -1.74
N ASN A 324 14.12 -11.11 -2.95
CA ASN A 324 14.34 -9.70 -3.28
C ASN A 324 13.05 -8.92 -3.59
N TYR A 325 12.10 -9.59 -4.25
CA TYR A 325 10.84 -9.05 -4.75
C TYR A 325 9.68 -9.93 -4.27
N PRO A 326 9.43 -10.00 -2.95
CA PRO A 326 8.48 -10.93 -2.36
C PRO A 326 7.04 -10.78 -2.86
N TYR A 327 6.64 -9.62 -3.37
CA TYR A 327 5.33 -9.45 -4.03
C TYR A 327 5.12 -10.44 -5.19
N LEU A 328 6.18 -10.88 -5.87
CA LEU A 328 6.10 -11.86 -6.96
C LEU A 328 5.63 -13.24 -6.48
N SER A 329 6.20 -13.74 -5.37
CA SER A 329 5.82 -15.05 -4.83
C SER A 329 4.45 -15.01 -4.16
N TRP A 330 4.09 -13.89 -3.52
CA TRP A 330 2.73 -13.69 -2.99
C TRP A 330 1.67 -13.63 -4.11
N ALA A 331 1.97 -12.98 -5.24
CA ALA A 331 1.08 -13.00 -6.39
C ALA A 331 0.93 -14.42 -6.99
N GLU A 332 2.01 -15.21 -7.04
CA GLU A 332 1.93 -16.63 -7.43
C GLU A 332 1.08 -17.46 -6.45
N ASP A 333 1.12 -17.16 -5.15
CA ASP A 333 0.28 -17.83 -4.16
C ASP A 333 -1.20 -17.54 -4.38
N HIS A 334 -1.58 -16.30 -4.74
CA HIS A 334 -2.94 -16.01 -5.19
C HIS A 334 -3.32 -16.84 -6.42
N PHE A 335 -2.44 -16.88 -7.42
CA PHE A 335 -2.72 -17.49 -8.71
C PHE A 335 -2.84 -19.02 -8.62
N TYR A 336 -1.94 -19.66 -7.88
CA TYR A 336 -1.82 -21.11 -7.77
C TYR A 336 -2.39 -21.69 -6.47
N ALA A 337 -3.06 -20.88 -5.65
CA ALA A 337 -3.51 -21.25 -4.30
C ALA A 337 -2.36 -21.84 -3.44
N GLY A 338 -1.21 -21.15 -3.47
CA GLY A 338 0.02 -21.54 -2.79
C GLY A 338 0.23 -20.84 -1.45
N ASN A 339 1.39 -21.11 -0.84
CA ASN A 339 1.86 -20.52 0.42
C ASN A 339 3.39 -20.31 0.45
N ARG A 340 4.02 -20.06 -0.70
CA ARG A 340 5.48 -19.86 -0.84
C ARG A 340 5.93 -18.41 -0.64
N GLY A 341 5.00 -17.49 -0.45
CA GLY A 341 5.26 -16.08 -0.15
C GLY A 341 6.18 -15.95 1.04
N PHE A 342 7.23 -15.14 0.91
CA PHE A 342 8.20 -14.97 1.97
C PHE A 342 7.61 -14.16 3.12
N ILE A 343 7.95 -14.56 4.35
CA ILE A 343 7.62 -13.80 5.57
C ILE A 343 8.89 -13.45 6.33
N GLY A 344 9.02 -12.18 6.72
CA GLY A 344 10.13 -11.70 7.53
C GLY A 344 10.08 -12.20 8.98
N THR A 345 11.25 -12.31 9.62
CA THR A 345 11.36 -12.65 11.05
C THR A 345 11.00 -11.50 12.00
N LEU A 346 10.77 -10.29 11.49
CA LEU A 346 10.44 -9.10 12.28
C LEU A 346 8.96 -8.97 12.61
N ASP A 347 8.67 -8.38 13.76
CA ASP A 347 7.31 -7.95 14.11
C ASP A 347 6.88 -6.68 13.35
N TYR A 348 7.84 -5.90 12.83
CA TYR A 348 7.58 -4.72 12.02
C TYR A 348 8.88 -4.21 11.35
N PRO A 349 8.83 -3.72 10.10
CA PRO A 349 7.77 -3.91 9.11
C PRO A 349 7.67 -5.36 8.62
N LEU A 350 6.56 -5.71 7.98
CA LEU A 350 6.29 -7.03 7.40
C LEU A 350 6.68 -7.12 5.93
N SER A 351 6.57 -6.02 5.19
CA SER A 351 6.91 -5.95 3.77
C SER A 351 8.30 -5.35 3.53
N TRP A 352 8.94 -5.76 2.43
CA TRP A 352 10.21 -5.22 1.97
C TRP A 352 10.39 -5.42 0.46
N GLU A 353 11.41 -4.76 -0.07
CA GLU A 353 12.03 -5.01 -1.37
C GLU A 353 13.55 -4.86 -1.21
N GLN A 354 14.32 -5.60 -2.02
CA GLN A 354 15.77 -5.53 -2.02
C GLN A 354 16.33 -5.45 -3.43
N HIS A 355 17.46 -4.75 -3.57
CA HIS A 355 18.24 -4.68 -4.81
C HIS A 355 17.52 -4.08 -6.03
N ALA A 356 16.36 -3.44 -5.84
CA ALA A 356 15.71 -2.67 -6.90
C ALA A 356 16.61 -1.57 -7.47
N ASP A 357 16.71 -1.52 -8.79
CA ASP A 357 17.68 -0.69 -9.50
C ASP A 357 17.38 0.82 -9.41
N ASN A 358 16.10 1.21 -9.37
CA ASN A 358 15.71 2.63 -9.38
C ASN A 358 15.38 3.18 -7.98
N ALA A 359 15.73 2.45 -6.92
CA ALA A 359 15.53 2.89 -5.54
C ALA A 359 16.71 3.76 -5.06
N HIS A 360 16.40 4.91 -4.47
CA HIS A 360 17.37 5.80 -3.84
C HIS A 360 17.65 5.38 -2.39
N TYR A 361 18.38 4.28 -2.20
CA TYR A 361 18.71 3.72 -0.88
C TYR A 361 19.32 4.69 0.14
N PRO A 362 20.11 5.75 -0.23
CA PRO A 362 20.61 6.70 0.76
C PRO A 362 19.51 7.33 1.64
N GLY A 363 18.26 7.41 1.17
CA GLY A 363 17.12 7.86 1.97
C GLY A 363 16.84 7.02 3.22
N LEU A 364 17.32 5.76 3.28
CA LEU A 364 17.20 4.90 4.46
C LEU A 364 18.20 5.21 5.56
N THR A 365 19.15 6.14 5.36
CA THR A 365 20.13 6.54 6.38
C THR A 365 19.47 7.04 7.66
N VAL A 366 18.27 7.61 7.57
CA VAL A 366 17.46 8.03 8.73
C VAL A 366 17.06 6.84 9.62
N LEU A 367 16.92 5.65 9.04
CA LEU A 367 16.65 4.40 9.74
C LEU A 367 17.93 3.67 10.11
N ASP A 368 18.76 3.28 9.14
CA ASP A 368 20.04 2.64 9.43
C ASP A 368 20.95 2.62 8.20
N LYS A 369 22.26 2.82 8.42
CA LYS A 369 23.25 2.78 7.32
C LYS A 369 23.42 1.37 6.77
N ASP A 370 23.17 0.33 7.57
CA ASP A 370 23.31 -1.05 7.12
C ASP A 370 22.20 -1.46 6.15
N LEU A 371 21.02 -0.83 6.20
CA LEU A 371 19.99 -1.01 5.18
C LEU A 371 20.44 -0.49 3.81
N VAL A 372 21.16 0.64 3.79
CA VAL A 372 21.72 1.22 2.57
C VAL A 372 22.73 0.25 1.94
N LYS A 373 23.62 -0.33 2.75
CA LYS A 373 24.62 -1.30 2.29
C LYS A 373 23.97 -2.57 1.73
N GLN A 374 22.91 -3.04 2.39
CA GLN A 374 22.16 -4.23 1.97
C GLN A 374 21.23 -3.96 0.79
N LYS A 375 21.03 -2.69 0.40
CA LYS A 375 19.99 -2.27 -0.55
C LYS A 375 18.62 -2.84 -0.18
N LEU A 376 18.25 -2.76 1.09
CA LEU A 376 17.02 -3.33 1.65
C LEU A 376 16.08 -2.21 2.09
N ALA A 377 14.92 -2.09 1.44
CA ALA A 377 13.92 -1.09 1.76
C ALA A 377 12.67 -1.73 2.36
N PHE A 378 12.19 -1.18 3.47
CA PHE A 378 10.90 -1.52 4.07
C PHE A 378 10.22 -0.27 4.66
N PRO A 379 8.88 -0.24 4.76
CA PRO A 379 7.94 -1.18 4.13
C PRO A 379 7.86 -1.00 2.61
N GLN A 380 7.41 -2.02 1.86
CA GLN A 380 7.16 -1.91 0.41
C GLN A 380 5.66 -2.15 0.11
N ALA A 381 5.05 -1.18 -0.57
CA ALA A 381 3.61 -1.08 -0.68
C ALA A 381 2.94 -2.17 -1.56
N TRP A 382 3.58 -2.61 -2.64
CA TRP A 382 3.06 -3.69 -3.48
C TRP A 382 3.11 -5.03 -2.74
N HIS A 383 4.20 -5.35 -2.06
CA HIS A 383 4.31 -6.54 -1.23
C HIS A 383 3.29 -6.52 -0.08
N ALA A 384 3.14 -5.40 0.61
CA ALA A 384 2.10 -5.24 1.62
C ALA A 384 0.69 -5.44 1.02
N ALA A 385 0.43 -4.94 -0.19
CA ALA A 385 -0.83 -5.11 -0.89
C ALA A 385 -1.11 -6.56 -1.30
N GLU A 386 -0.13 -7.29 -1.84
CA GLU A 386 -0.31 -8.69 -2.22
C GLU A 386 -0.61 -9.57 -1.00
N MET A 387 0.15 -9.39 0.09
CA MET A 387 -0.13 -10.04 1.36
C MET A 387 -1.53 -9.72 1.87
N PHE A 388 -1.89 -8.43 1.88
CA PHE A 388 -3.19 -7.97 2.37
C PHE A 388 -4.32 -8.62 1.57
N LEU A 389 -4.27 -8.55 0.24
CA LEU A 389 -5.32 -9.06 -0.63
C LEU A 389 -5.47 -10.58 -0.54
N LEU A 390 -4.41 -11.33 -0.20
CA LEU A 390 -4.49 -12.78 -0.03
C LEU A 390 -5.16 -13.12 1.30
N LEU A 391 -4.64 -12.53 2.38
CA LEU A 391 -5.07 -12.82 3.75
C LEU A 391 -6.47 -12.29 4.06
N GLU A 392 -6.91 -11.22 3.38
CA GLU A 392 -8.25 -10.67 3.56
C GLU A 392 -9.36 -11.61 3.06
N LYS A 393 -9.05 -12.50 2.10
CA LYS A 393 -10.00 -13.47 1.55
C LYS A 393 -10.15 -14.75 2.37
N GLN A 394 -9.25 -14.99 3.33
CA GLN A 394 -9.17 -16.24 4.10
C GLN A 394 -10.11 -16.27 5.31
#